data_AF-A0A7V3QGZ3-F1
#
_entry.id   AF-A0A7V3QGZ3-F1
#
_cell.length_a   1.000
_cell.length_b   1.000
_cell.length_c   1.000
_cell.angle_alpha   90.00
_cell.angle_beta   90.00
_cell.angle_gamma   90.00
#
_symmetry.space_group_name_H-M   'P 1'
#
loop_
_entity.id
_entity.type
_entity.pdbx_description
1 polymer ?
#
loop_
_entity_poly.entity_id
_entity_poly.type
_entity_poly.pdbx_seq_one_letter_code
_entity_poly.pdbx_strand_id
1 'polypeptide(L)'
;MSKLAYRHTQVGWVIIGSCVGIFIAIVLLSLAIPPNPGQIPLLAFTAAFLALIIWIFGTLTVTVDNQWITVAFGPGFVTKRIPINSVTGCEVVRNKWWWGWGVRLIPGGLLFNVSGLDAVELQLISGSRIRIGTDEPEKLASEIRNRLLTGAGQST
;
A
#
# COMPACT_ATOMS: atom_id res chain seq x y z
N MET A 1 3.43 5.95 25.29
CA MET A 1 3.71 5.32 23.98
C MET A 1 3.00 3.99 23.94
N SER A 2 2.00 3.82 23.07
CA SER A 2 1.35 2.52 22.85
C SER A 2 2.38 1.53 22.30
N LYS A 3 2.38 0.29 22.81
CA LYS A 3 3.33 -0.75 22.41
C LYS A 3 3.00 -1.18 20.97
N LEU A 4 3.89 -0.91 20.02
CA LEU A 4 3.80 -1.42 18.65
C LEU A 4 3.84 -2.95 18.69
N ALA A 5 2.76 -3.59 18.23
CA ALA A 5 2.63 -5.04 18.22
C ALA A 5 3.21 -5.66 16.96
N TYR A 6 2.97 -4.97 15.84
CA TYR A 6 3.35 -5.41 14.52
C TYR A 6 3.74 -4.21 13.68
N ARG A 7 4.80 -4.37 12.91
CA ARG A 7 5.24 -3.42 11.89
C ARG A 7 5.87 -4.20 10.76
N HIS A 8 5.31 -4.07 9.57
CA HIS A 8 5.85 -4.68 8.37
C HIS A 8 5.88 -3.68 7.22
N THR A 9 6.95 -3.71 6.44
CA THR A 9 7.13 -2.84 5.27
C THR A 9 7.44 -3.71 4.06
N GLN A 10 6.55 -3.67 3.07
CA GLN A 10 6.72 -4.37 1.79
C GLN A 10 7.05 -3.39 0.67
N VAL A 11 7.82 -3.87 -0.31
CA VAL A 11 8.31 -3.09 -1.46
C VAL A 11 7.42 -3.34 -2.67
N GLY A 12 6.99 -2.25 -3.32
CA GLY A 12 6.17 -2.25 -4.52
C GLY A 12 6.98 -2.49 -5.79
N TRP A 13 7.55 -3.69 -5.94
CA TRP A 13 8.40 -4.03 -7.08
C TRP A 13 7.74 -3.79 -8.45
N VAL A 14 6.42 -4.00 -8.55
CA VAL A 14 5.68 -3.76 -9.79
C VAL A 14 5.69 -2.27 -10.18
N ILE A 15 5.50 -1.38 -9.20
CA ILE A 15 5.51 0.07 -9.41
C ILE A 15 6.93 0.53 -9.78
N ILE A 16 7.93 0.09 -9.00
CA ILE A 16 9.34 0.42 -9.26
C ILE A 16 9.76 -0.05 -10.66
N GLY A 17 9.50 -1.32 -10.99
CA GLY A 17 9.85 -1.91 -12.28
C GLY A 17 9.13 -1.20 -13.44
N SER A 18 7.86 -0.85 -13.28
CA SER A 18 7.10 -0.11 -14.31
C SER A 18 7.67 1.28 -14.55
N CYS A 19 7.99 2.04 -13.50
CA CYS A 19 8.60 3.35 -13.61
C CYS A 19 9.97 3.29 -14.28
N VAL A 20 10.82 2.33 -13.89
CA VAL A 20 12.14 2.13 -14.49
C VAL A 20 12.01 1.71 -15.96
N GLY A 21 11.11 0.79 -16.28
CA GLY A 21 10.85 0.34 -17.65
C GLY A 21 10.36 1.48 -18.57
N ILE A 22 9.42 2.30 -18.09
CA ILE A 22 8.95 3.49 -18.81
C ILE A 22 10.10 4.46 -19.06
N PHE A 23 10.93 4.73 -18.04
CA PHE A 23 12.06 5.64 -18.19
C PHE A 23 13.05 5.13 -19.24
N ILE A 24 13.43 3.85 -19.20
CA ILE A 24 14.31 3.21 -20.18
C ILE A 24 13.71 3.33 -21.58
N ALA A 25 12.42 3.04 -21.76
CA ALA A 25 11.76 3.15 -23.04
C ALA A 25 11.81 4.58 -23.61
N ILE A 26 11.56 5.59 -22.77
CA ILE A 26 11.65 7.00 -23.18
C ILE A 26 13.08 7.37 -23.58
N VAL A 27 14.09 6.91 -22.83
CA VAL A 27 15.50 7.13 -23.17
C VAL A 27 15.83 6.50 -24.52
N LEU A 28 15.46 5.24 -24.76
CA LEU A 28 15.69 4.57 -26.04
C LEU A 28 15.01 5.28 -27.22
N LEU A 29 13.76 5.73 -27.05
CA LEU A 29 13.05 6.53 -28.06
C LEU A 29 13.74 7.87 -28.32
N SER A 30 14.27 8.53 -27.28
CA SER A 30 14.98 9.80 -27.42
C SER A 30 16.30 9.66 -28.21
N LEU A 31 16.97 8.52 -28.12
CA LEU A 31 18.20 8.23 -28.87
C LEU A 31 17.92 7.89 -30.35
N ALA A 32 16.69 7.53 -30.70
CA ALA A 32 16.28 7.20 -32.07
C ALA A 32 15.94 8.43 -32.92
N ILE A 33 15.90 9.63 -32.34
CA ILE A 33 15.63 10.90 -33.02
C ILE A 33 16.85 11.83 -32.96
N PRO A 34 17.00 12.77 -33.93
CA PRO A 34 18.10 13.71 -33.92
C PRO A 34 18.20 14.49 -32.60
N PRO A 35 19.42 14.78 -32.12
CA PRO A 35 19.60 15.46 -30.85
C PRO A 35 18.96 16.86 -30.88
N ASN A 36 18.18 17.16 -29.86
CA ASN A 36 17.51 18.44 -29.69
C ASN A 36 17.81 18.95 -28.26
N PRO A 37 18.18 20.24 -28.10
CA PRO A 37 18.45 20.82 -26.78
C PRO A 37 17.30 20.64 -25.77
N GLY A 38 16.06 20.48 -26.21
CA GLY A 38 14.91 20.19 -25.37
C GLY A 38 14.82 18.76 -24.80
N GLN A 39 15.60 17.80 -25.32
CA GLN A 39 15.54 16.39 -24.88
C GLN A 39 16.05 16.21 -23.46
N ILE A 40 17.19 16.81 -23.12
CA ILE A 40 17.79 16.70 -21.78
C ILE A 40 16.88 17.25 -20.68
N PRO A 41 16.33 18.48 -20.76
CA PRO A 41 15.44 18.97 -19.72
C PRO A 41 14.15 18.15 -19.63
N LEU A 42 13.62 17.66 -20.75
CA LEU A 42 12.46 16.77 -20.76
C LEU A 42 12.76 15.46 -20.03
N LEU A 43 13.87 14.79 -20.36
CA LEU A 43 14.30 13.55 -19.71
C LEU A 43 14.54 13.76 -18.21
N ALA A 44 15.19 14.85 -17.82
CA ALA A 44 15.42 15.18 -16.41
C ALA A 44 14.10 15.38 -15.65
N PHE A 45 13.16 16.11 -16.25
CA PHE A 45 11.83 16.29 -15.68
C PHE A 45 11.08 14.95 -15.53
N THR A 46 11.08 14.11 -16.58
CA THR A 46 10.48 12.77 -16.53
C THR A 46 11.14 11.91 -15.45
N ALA A 47 12.46 11.91 -15.34
CA ALA A 47 13.19 11.17 -14.31
C ALA A 47 12.78 11.60 -12.90
N ALA A 48 12.75 12.92 -12.65
CA ALA A 48 12.35 13.48 -11.37
C ALA A 48 10.90 13.12 -11.02
N PHE A 49 9.99 13.20 -11.99
CA PHE A 49 8.59 12.84 -11.81
C PHE A 49 8.39 11.35 -11.50
N LEU A 50 9.08 10.45 -12.21
CA LEU A 50 9.01 9.01 -11.94
C LEU A 50 9.66 8.65 -10.59
N ALA A 51 10.77 9.29 -10.23
CA ALA A 51 11.40 9.13 -8.92
C ALA A 51 10.45 9.57 -7.79
N LEU A 52 9.70 10.66 -7.98
CA LEU A 52 8.68 11.11 -7.04
C LEU A 52 7.57 10.06 -6.85
N ILE A 53 7.10 9.43 -7.94
CA ILE A 53 6.10 8.35 -7.86
C ILE A 53 6.64 7.17 -7.05
N ILE A 54 7.87 6.72 -7.34
CA ILE A 54 8.53 5.63 -6.59
C ILE A 54 8.65 6.00 -5.11
N TRP A 55 9.03 7.23 -4.81
CA TRP A 55 9.19 7.67 -3.42
C TRP A 55 7.87 7.67 -2.65
N ILE A 56 6.76 8.05 -3.30
CA ILE A 56 5.44 8.07 -2.65
C ILE A 56 4.84 6.67 -2.54
N PHE A 57 4.91 5.84 -3.58
CA PHE A 57 4.16 4.57 -3.68
C PHE A 57 5.03 3.31 -3.69
N GLY A 58 6.35 3.44 -3.63
CA GLY A 58 7.28 2.32 -3.74
C GLY A 58 7.32 1.40 -2.53
N THR A 59 6.72 1.79 -1.40
CA THR A 59 6.62 0.96 -0.20
C THR A 59 5.25 1.08 0.45
N LEU A 60 4.80 0.01 1.11
CA LEU A 60 3.63 0.02 1.99
C LEU A 60 4.06 -0.48 3.37
N THR A 61 3.91 0.38 4.37
CA THR A 61 4.14 0.02 5.77
C THR A 61 2.81 -0.13 6.49
N VAL A 62 2.63 -1.28 7.14
CA VAL A 62 1.47 -1.56 7.98
C VAL A 62 1.94 -1.68 9.42
N THR A 63 1.34 -0.90 10.31
CA THR A 63 1.59 -0.99 11.75
C THR A 63 0.30 -1.25 12.50
N VAL A 64 0.35 -2.14 13.48
CA VAL A 64 -0.77 -2.42 14.39
C VAL A 64 -0.31 -2.10 15.81
N ASP A 65 -1.04 -1.20 16.46
CA ASP A 65 -0.89 -0.88 17.88
C ASP A 65 -2.15 -1.28 18.67
N ASN A 66 -2.31 -0.79 19.91
CA ASN A 66 -3.46 -1.15 20.75
C ASN A 66 -4.78 -0.49 20.31
N GLN A 67 -4.71 0.62 19.57
CA GLN A 67 -5.85 1.47 19.21
C GLN A 67 -6.05 1.58 17.70
N TRP A 68 -4.98 1.46 16.91
CA TRP A 68 -4.97 1.79 15.49
C TRP A 68 -4.28 0.73 14.65
N ILE A 69 -4.86 0.49 13.48
CA ILE A 69 -4.20 -0.11 12.32
C ILE A 69 -3.84 1.05 11.40
N THR A 70 -2.56 1.25 11.13
CA THR A 70 -2.07 2.30 10.25
C THR A 70 -1.46 1.69 8.99
N VAL A 71 -1.89 2.18 7.84
CA VAL A 71 -1.41 1.81 6.52
C VAL A 71 -0.80 3.04 5.88
N ALA A 72 0.49 3.02 5.58
CA ALA A 72 1.24 4.18 5.11
C ALA A 72 2.07 3.84 3.86
N PHE A 73 1.89 4.61 2.78
CA PHE A 73 2.76 4.49 1.61
C PHE A 73 4.00 5.37 1.72
N GLY A 74 5.12 4.88 1.18
CA GLY A 74 6.38 5.63 1.11
C GLY A 74 6.82 6.10 2.50
N PRO A 75 7.22 7.37 2.65
CA PRO A 75 7.59 7.97 3.94
C PRO A 75 6.37 8.35 4.81
N GLY A 76 5.14 8.06 4.37
CA GLY A 76 3.92 8.29 5.14
C GLY A 76 3.04 9.46 4.69
N PHE A 77 3.25 10.01 3.49
CA PHE A 77 2.36 11.06 2.94
C PHE A 77 0.93 10.54 2.71
N VAL A 78 0.80 9.32 2.20
CA VAL A 78 -0.49 8.66 2.04
C VAL A 78 -0.66 7.69 3.20
N THR A 79 -1.25 8.17 4.28
CA THR A 79 -1.48 7.38 5.50
C THR A 79 -2.97 7.26 5.79
N LYS A 80 -3.43 6.03 6.03
CA LYS A 80 -4.76 5.73 6.54
C LYS A 80 -4.63 5.14 7.94
N ARG A 81 -5.31 5.76 8.92
CA ARG A 81 -5.45 5.23 10.28
C ARG A 81 -6.86 4.69 10.46
N ILE A 82 -6.95 3.48 11.00
CA ILE A 82 -8.20 2.74 11.18
C ILE A 82 -8.28 2.37 12.66
N PRO A 83 -9.29 2.86 13.40
CA PRO A 83 -9.49 2.47 14.80
C PRO A 83 -9.76 0.97 14.90
N ILE A 84 -9.11 0.28 15.83
CA ILE A 84 -9.35 -1.16 16.07
C ILE A 84 -10.80 -1.40 16.49
N ASN A 85 -11.37 -0.50 17.30
CA ASN A 85 -12.77 -0.58 17.72
C ASN A 85 -13.78 -0.38 16.59
N SER A 86 -13.34 0.06 15.40
CA SER A 86 -14.20 0.18 14.22
C SER A 86 -14.23 -1.07 13.37
N VAL A 87 -13.38 -2.06 13.65
CA VAL A 87 -13.24 -3.30 12.90
C VAL A 87 -14.11 -4.39 13.54
N THR A 88 -14.98 -5.00 12.76
CA THR A 88 -15.88 -6.09 13.19
C THR A 88 -15.41 -7.46 12.74
N GLY A 89 -14.57 -7.51 11.71
CA GLY A 89 -14.08 -8.76 11.13
C GLY A 89 -12.75 -8.58 10.41
N CYS A 90 -11.96 -9.65 10.35
CA CYS A 90 -10.65 -9.67 9.72
C CYS A 90 -10.42 -11.03 9.07
N GLU A 91 -10.28 -11.06 7.74
CA GLU A 91 -10.12 -12.28 6.94
C GLU A 91 -8.91 -12.18 6.00
N VAL A 92 -8.20 -13.29 5.82
CA VAL A 92 -7.19 -13.41 4.75
C VAL A 92 -7.91 -13.66 3.44
N VAL A 93 -7.63 -12.83 2.45
CA VAL A 93 -8.26 -12.88 1.13
C VAL A 93 -7.22 -12.76 0.02
N ARG A 94 -7.61 -13.17 -1.19
CA ARG A 94 -6.82 -12.98 -2.40
C ARG A 94 -7.51 -12.02 -3.35
N ASN A 95 -6.78 -11.01 -3.80
CA ASN A 95 -7.24 -10.01 -4.75
C ASN A 95 -7.18 -10.55 -6.19
N LYS A 96 -8.06 -10.01 -7.04
CA LYS A 96 -8.00 -10.29 -8.48
C LYS A 96 -6.80 -9.55 -9.07
N TRP A 97 -6.10 -10.18 -10.01
CA TRP A 97 -4.89 -9.62 -10.61
C TRP A 97 -5.11 -8.27 -11.31
N TRP A 98 -6.32 -8.03 -11.83
CA TRP A 98 -6.67 -6.77 -12.50
C TRP A 98 -7.09 -5.63 -11.56
N TRP A 99 -7.19 -5.86 -10.24
CA TRP A 99 -7.47 -4.78 -9.28
C TRP A 99 -6.28 -3.83 -9.11
N GLY A 100 -5.08 -4.29 -9.49
CA GLY A 100 -3.86 -3.49 -9.59
C GLY A 100 -3.26 -3.10 -8.24
N TRP A 101 -2.43 -2.06 -8.28
CA TRP A 101 -1.61 -1.59 -7.16
C TRP A 101 -1.87 -0.10 -6.90
N GLY A 102 -1.54 0.34 -5.68
CA GLY A 102 -1.81 1.67 -5.13
C GLY A 102 -3.02 1.70 -4.18
N VAL A 103 -3.65 2.88 -4.09
CA VAL A 103 -4.93 3.10 -3.40
C VAL A 103 -6.05 2.95 -4.42
N ARG A 104 -6.93 1.97 -4.24
CA ARG A 104 -7.98 1.64 -5.23
C ARG A 104 -9.35 1.53 -4.58
N LEU A 105 -10.36 2.08 -5.24
CA LEU A 105 -11.75 1.79 -4.90
C LEU A 105 -12.12 0.41 -5.44
N ILE A 106 -12.60 -0.45 -4.56
CA ILE A 106 -13.10 -1.79 -4.87
C ILE A 106 -14.58 -1.86 -4.45
N PRO A 107 -15.36 -2.81 -4.98
CA PRO A 107 -16.71 -3.03 -4.49
C PRO A 107 -16.71 -3.23 -2.96
N GLY A 108 -17.41 -2.35 -2.25
CA GLY A 108 -17.50 -2.38 -0.79
C GLY A 108 -16.42 -1.59 -0.04
N GLY A 109 -15.41 -1.00 -0.70
CA GLY A 109 -14.51 -0.06 -0.03
C GLY A 109 -13.16 0.19 -0.70
N LEU A 110 -12.09 0.18 0.09
CA LEU A 110 -10.75 0.59 -0.35
C LEU A 110 -9.77 -0.59 -0.32
N LEU A 111 -8.87 -0.62 -1.30
CA LEU A 111 -7.72 -1.50 -1.37
C LEU A 111 -6.44 -0.67 -1.30
N PHE A 112 -5.55 -1.06 -0.41
CA PHE A 112 -4.19 -0.57 -0.31
C PHE A 112 -3.24 -1.70 -0.69
N ASN A 113 -2.57 -1.61 -1.82
CA ASN A 113 -1.66 -2.67 -2.28
C ASN A 113 -0.41 -2.09 -2.94
N VAL A 114 0.74 -2.73 -2.80
CA VAL A 114 1.95 -2.39 -3.56
C VAL A 114 2.54 -3.58 -4.32
N SER A 115 2.22 -4.80 -3.91
CA SER A 115 2.73 -6.01 -4.55
C SER A 115 1.84 -7.21 -4.25
N GLY A 116 1.94 -8.27 -5.06
CA GLY A 116 1.22 -9.51 -4.79
C GLY A 116 -0.31 -9.42 -4.91
N LEU A 117 -0.95 -10.55 -4.64
CA LEU A 117 -2.42 -10.71 -4.65
C LEU A 117 -2.98 -10.97 -3.26
N ASP A 118 -2.16 -11.41 -2.32
CA ASP A 118 -2.63 -11.76 -0.99
C ASP A 118 -2.85 -10.49 -0.14
N ALA A 119 -3.88 -10.52 0.69
CA ALA A 119 -4.33 -9.36 1.44
C ALA A 119 -5.10 -9.78 2.69
N VAL A 120 -5.28 -8.82 3.59
CA VAL A 120 -6.21 -8.90 4.72
C VAL A 120 -7.38 -7.97 4.45
N GLU A 121 -8.60 -8.49 4.48
CA GLU A 121 -9.84 -7.70 4.43
C GLU A 121 -10.34 -7.41 5.85
N LEU A 122 -10.50 -6.13 6.15
CA LEU A 122 -11.14 -5.62 7.35
C LEU A 122 -12.58 -5.27 7.02
N GLN A 123 -13.51 -5.79 7.81
CA GLN A 123 -14.90 -5.36 7.82
C GLN A 123 -15.06 -4.29 8.90
N LEU A 124 -15.67 -3.16 8.54
CA LEU A 124 -15.90 -2.05 9.47
C LEU A 124 -17.35 -2.04 9.96
N ILE A 125 -17.57 -1.43 11.14
CA ILE A 125 -18.92 -1.23 11.71
C ILE A 125 -19.83 -0.48 10.74
N SER A 126 -19.28 0.42 9.91
CA SER A 126 -20.02 1.14 8.87
C SER A 126 -20.49 0.27 7.70
N GLY A 127 -20.14 -1.01 7.66
CA GLY A 127 -20.43 -1.93 6.55
C GLY A 127 -19.47 -1.82 5.37
N SER A 128 -18.56 -0.83 5.38
CA SER A 128 -17.49 -0.71 4.39
C SER A 128 -16.32 -1.64 4.71
N ARG A 129 -15.48 -1.88 3.70
CA ARG A 129 -14.34 -2.79 3.77
C ARG A 129 -13.03 -2.08 3.47
N ILE A 130 -11.97 -2.48 4.16
CA ILE A 130 -10.61 -2.06 3.83
C ILE A 130 -9.77 -3.30 3.59
N ARG A 131 -9.20 -3.41 2.39
CA ARG A 131 -8.22 -4.45 2.05
C ARG A 131 -6.82 -3.89 2.12
N ILE A 132 -5.94 -4.64 2.77
CA ILE A 132 -4.53 -4.33 2.94
C ILE A 132 -3.75 -5.47 2.30
N GLY A 133 -3.18 -5.23 1.11
CA GLY A 133 -2.26 -6.15 0.47
C GLY A 133 -1.03 -6.35 1.34
N THR A 134 -0.53 -7.58 1.43
CA THR A 134 0.63 -7.95 2.24
C THR A 134 1.18 -9.30 1.78
N ASP A 135 2.49 -9.48 1.86
CA ASP A 135 3.20 -10.76 1.71
C ASP A 135 3.21 -11.59 3.01
N GLU A 136 2.74 -11.03 4.12
CA GLU A 136 2.54 -11.74 5.40
C GLU A 136 1.06 -11.72 5.87
N PRO A 137 0.10 -12.24 5.08
CA PRO A 137 -1.33 -12.09 5.36
C PRO A 137 -1.78 -12.79 6.63
N GLU A 138 -1.28 -14.00 6.92
CA GLU A 138 -1.65 -14.75 8.11
C GLU A 138 -1.15 -14.08 9.39
N LYS A 139 0.09 -13.56 9.38
CA LYS A 139 0.68 -12.86 10.54
C LYS A 139 -0.10 -11.58 10.84
N LEU A 140 -0.36 -10.77 9.81
CA LEU A 140 -1.13 -9.53 9.96
C LEU A 140 -2.55 -9.82 10.47
N ALA A 141 -3.25 -10.79 9.88
CA ALA A 141 -4.60 -11.15 10.29
C ALA A 141 -4.64 -11.74 11.71
N SER A 142 -3.62 -12.50 12.12
CA SER A 142 -3.53 -13.03 13.48
C SER A 142 -3.37 -11.91 14.50
N GLU A 143 -2.49 -10.93 14.24
CA GLU A 143 -2.27 -9.83 15.17
C GLU A 143 -3.54 -8.98 15.33
N ILE A 144 -4.19 -8.65 14.21
CA ILE A 144 -5.45 -7.87 14.24
C ILE A 144 -6.52 -8.61 15.04
N ARG A 145 -6.71 -9.92 14.80
CA ARG A 145 -7.69 -10.73 15.55
C ARG A 145 -7.39 -10.78 17.04
N ASN A 146 -6.13 -10.93 17.44
CA ASN A 146 -5.73 -10.89 18.84
C ASN A 146 -6.11 -9.55 19.51
N ARG A 147 -5.98 -8.44 18.79
CA ARG A 147 -6.39 -7.12 19.30
C ARG A 147 -7.89 -6.96 19.43
N LEU A 148 -8.66 -7.51 18.50
CA LEU A 148 -10.13 -7.50 18.58
C LEU A 148 -10.63 -8.26 19.81
N LEU A 149 -10.04 -9.43 20.11
CA LEU A 149 -10.40 -10.22 21.29
C LEU A 149 -10.03 -9.51 22.61
N THR A 150 -8.86 -8.86 22.66
CA THR A 150 -8.39 -8.16 23.87
C THR A 150 -9.21 -6.90 24.16
N GLY A 151 -9.68 -6.20 23.11
CA GLY A 151 -10.53 -5.01 23.25
C GLY A 151 -11.95 -5.32 23.75
N ALA A 152 -12.47 -6.52 23.46
CA ALA A 152 -13.79 -6.96 23.94
C ALA A 152 -13.81 -7.31 25.44
N GLY A 153 -12.66 -7.61 26.05
CA GLY A 153 -12.54 -7.97 27.46
C GLY A 153 -12.38 -6.80 28.45
N GLN A 154 -12.38 -5.55 27.97
CA GLN A 154 -12.22 -4.34 28.82
C GLN A 154 -13.51 -3.53 29.01
N SER A 155 -14.66 -4.06 28.58
CA SER A 155 -15.97 -3.40 28.67
C SER A 155 -16.95 -4.01 29.68
N THR A 156 -16.44 -4.71 30.70
CA THR A 156 -17.23 -5.22 31.85
C THR A 156 -16.80 -4.59 33.15
#